data_AF-A0A954X0L0-F1
#
_entry.id   AF-A0A954X0L0-F1
#
_cell.length_a   1.000
_cell.length_b   1.000
_cell.length_c   1.000
_cell.angle_alpha   90.00
_cell.angle_beta   90.00
_cell.angle_gamma   90.00
#
_symmetry.space_group_name_H-M   'P 1'
#
loop_
_entity.id
_entity.type
_entity.pdbx_description
1 polymer ?
#
loop_
_entity_poly.entity_id
_entity_poly.type
_entity_poly.pdbx_seq_one_letter_code
_entity_poly.pdbx_strand_id
1 'polypeptide(L)'
;DVIFFLTDAHIPRLSQRELDQIRDRADGSGTTIHAIEFGSRPTPAADSFLKDLAGMNRGQYQYVDVRRLAGGADTTGDEPATTLDEATAP
;
A
#
# COMPACT_ATOMS: atom_id res chain seq x y z
N ASP A 1 -4.83 -5.36 21.55
CA ASP A 1 -4.12 -6.00 20.42
C ASP A 1 -4.13 -5.05 19.23
N VAL A 2 -3.25 -5.23 18.24
CA VAL A 2 -3.21 -4.36 17.05
C VAL A 2 -3.01 -5.20 15.79
N ILE A 3 -3.89 -5.00 14.80
CA ILE A 3 -3.85 -5.67 13.50
C ILE A 3 -3.63 -4.64 12.40
N PHE A 4 -2.75 -4.97 11.46
CA PHE A 4 -2.52 -4.18 10.25
C PHE A 4 -2.95 -4.97 9.01
N PHE A 5 -3.86 -4.39 8.23
CA PHE A 5 -4.20 -4.89 6.89
C PHE A 5 -3.33 -4.21 5.83
N LEU A 6 -2.61 -5.01 5.06
CA LEU A 6 -1.75 -4.59 3.95
C LEU A 6 -2.34 -5.19 2.67
N THR A 7 -2.98 -4.38 1.83
CA THR A 7 -3.73 -4.89 0.67
C THR A 7 -3.84 -3.86 -0.45
N ASP A 8 -4.10 -4.29 -1.67
CA ASP A 8 -4.35 -3.42 -2.84
C ASP A 8 -5.84 -3.07 -3.04
N ALA A 9 -6.70 -3.54 -2.13
CA ALA A 9 -8.15 -3.31 -2.12
C ALA A 9 -8.87 -3.69 -3.43
N HIS A 10 -8.31 -4.60 -4.24
CA HIS A 10 -8.88 -4.89 -5.55
C HIS A 10 -10.26 -5.58 -5.41
N ILE A 11 -10.34 -6.79 -4.84
CA ILE A 11 -11.57 -7.58 -4.60
C ILE A 11 -11.26 -8.67 -3.53
N PRO A 12 -12.19 -9.04 -2.60
CA PRO A 12 -13.58 -8.59 -2.45
C PRO A 12 -13.76 -7.42 -1.49
N ARG A 13 -14.78 -6.60 -1.77
CA ARG A 13 -15.23 -5.51 -0.91
C ARG A 13 -16.14 -6.06 0.18
N LEU A 14 -15.89 -5.65 1.43
CA LEU A 14 -16.75 -6.01 2.54
C LEU A 14 -18.01 -5.15 2.53
N SER A 15 -19.16 -5.78 2.74
CA SER A 15 -20.42 -5.11 3.00
C SER A 15 -20.42 -4.46 4.40
N GLN A 16 -21.30 -3.48 4.63
CA GLN A 16 -21.44 -2.85 5.94
C GLN A 16 -21.70 -3.87 7.05
N ARG A 17 -22.50 -4.91 6.77
CA ARG A 17 -22.80 -5.98 7.72
C ARG A 17 -21.56 -6.77 8.12
N GLU A 18 -20.63 -7.00 7.18
CA GLU A 18 -19.37 -7.69 7.48
C GLU A 18 -18.42 -6.79 8.27
N LEU A 19 -18.40 -5.48 7.97
CA LEU A 19 -17.64 -4.51 8.77
C LEU A 19 -18.13 -4.42 10.21
N ASP A 20 -19.46 -4.44 10.43
CA ASP A 20 -20.05 -4.48 11.77
C ASP A 20 -19.64 -5.75 12.53
N GLN A 21 -19.65 -6.91 11.86
CA GLN A 21 -19.20 -8.16 12.48
C GLN A 21 -17.72 -8.13 12.87
N ILE A 22 -16.87 -7.49 12.06
CA ILE A 22 -15.46 -7.33 12.38
C ILE A 22 -15.30 -6.40 13.59
N ARG A 23 -15.99 -5.26 13.59
CA ARG A 23 -16.00 -4.32 14.73
C ARG A 23 -16.37 -5.03 16.02
N ASP A 24 -17.48 -5.77 16.03
CA ASP A 24 -17.98 -6.41 17.26
C ASP A 24 -16.97 -7.41 17.83
N ARG A 25 -16.22 -8.13 16.97
CA ARG A 25 -15.15 -9.04 17.38
C ARG A 25 -13.91 -8.30 17.88
N ALA A 26 -13.51 -7.24 17.19
CA ALA A 26 -12.37 -6.43 17.57
C ALA A 26 -12.60 -5.73 18.91
N ASP A 27 -13.80 -5.16 19.11
CA ASP A 27 -14.21 -4.53 20.36
C ASP A 27 -14.22 -5.54 21.51
N GLY A 28 -14.76 -6.74 21.29
CA GLY A 28 -14.78 -7.80 22.30
C GLY A 28 -13.39 -8.28 22.74
N SER A 29 -12.36 -8.04 21.93
CA SER A 29 -10.96 -8.39 22.21
C SER A 29 -10.08 -7.17 22.54
N GLY A 30 -10.61 -5.94 22.47
CA GLY A 30 -9.82 -4.72 22.62
C GLY A 30 -8.75 -4.58 21.52
N THR A 31 -9.09 -4.96 20.29
CA THR A 31 -8.19 -4.94 19.14
C THR A 31 -8.40 -3.68 18.31
N THR A 32 -7.31 -2.99 17.98
CA THR A 32 -7.31 -1.87 17.03
C THR A 32 -6.92 -2.37 15.64
N ILE A 33 -7.63 -1.93 14.60
CA ILE A 33 -7.35 -2.34 13.22
C ILE A 33 -6.95 -1.14 12.37
N HIS A 34 -5.73 -1.19 11.84
CA HIS A 34 -5.22 -0.24 10.86
C HIS A 34 -5.25 -0.84 9.45
N ALA A 35 -5.39 0.02 8.45
CA ALA A 35 -5.38 -0.40 7.05
C ALA A 35 -4.41 0.45 6.22
N ILE A 36 -3.56 -0.21 5.44
CA ILE A 36 -2.69 0.42 4.45
C ILE A 36 -3.07 -0.15 3.09
N GLU A 37 -3.54 0.74 2.22
CA GLU A 37 -3.92 0.43 0.85
C GLU A 37 -2.77 0.77 -0.10
N PHE A 38 -2.31 -0.22 -0.86
CA PHE A 38 -1.32 -0.05 -1.90
C PHE A 38 -2.00 0.11 -3.24
N GLY A 39 -1.67 1.16 -3.99
CA GLY A 39 -2.20 1.30 -5.33
C GLY A 39 -1.26 2.01 -6.28
N SER A 40 -1.48 1.75 -7.57
CA SER A 40 -0.75 2.38 -8.68
C SER A 40 -1.44 3.65 -9.18
N ARG A 41 -2.51 4.09 -8.51
CA ARG A 41 -3.20 5.34 -8.83
C ARG A 41 -2.62 6.48 -7.98
N PRO A 42 -2.70 7.75 -8.43
CA PRO A 42 -2.24 8.88 -7.63
C PRO A 42 -3.04 9.08 -6.34
N THR A 43 -4.27 8.57 -6.31
CA THR A 43 -5.24 8.76 -5.23
C THR A 43 -6.02 7.46 -5.01
N PRO A 44 -6.39 7.15 -3.74
CA PRO A 44 -7.21 6.00 -3.44
C PRO A 44 -8.60 6.11 -4.06
N ALA A 45 -9.29 4.97 -4.16
CA ALA A 45 -10.71 4.97 -4.48
C ALA A 45 -11.49 5.81 -3.45
N ALA A 46 -12.45 6.62 -3.93
CA ALA A 46 -13.27 7.45 -3.05
C ALA A 46 -14.05 6.61 -2.04
N ASP A 47 -14.46 5.40 -2.44
CA ASP A 47 -15.32 4.45 -1.73
C ASP A 47 -14.54 3.24 -1.17
N SER A 48 -13.28 3.42 -0.79
CA SER A 48 -12.49 2.34 -0.19
C SER A 48 -13.04 1.96 1.18
N PHE A 49 -13.57 0.73 1.29
CA PHE A 49 -14.10 0.15 2.54
C PHE A 49 -13.03 0.06 3.64
N LEU A 50 -11.75 0.14 3.29
CA LEU A 50 -10.64 0.12 4.25
C LEU A 50 -10.61 1.35 5.15
N LYS A 51 -11.13 2.49 4.67
CA LYS A 51 -11.32 3.70 5.49
C LYS A 51 -12.32 3.43 6.60
N ASP A 52 -13.45 2.83 6.23
CA ASP A 52 -14.52 2.50 7.17
C ASP A 52 -14.08 1.40 8.14
N LEU A 53 -13.40 0.35 7.63
CA LEU A 53 -12.82 -0.70 8.45
C LEU A 53 -11.90 -0.13 9.53
N ALA A 54 -10.93 0.70 9.16
CA ALA A 54 -10.00 1.27 10.14
C ALA A 54 -10.71 2.22 11.12
N GLY A 55 -11.57 3.11 10.61
CA GLY A 55 -12.30 4.08 11.42
C GLY A 55 -13.23 3.42 12.46
N MET A 56 -13.97 2.38 12.05
CA MET A 56 -14.86 1.62 12.94
C MET A 56 -14.11 0.87 14.03
N ASN A 57 -12.82 0.55 13.81
CA ASN A 57 -11.98 -0.23 14.72
C ASN A 57 -10.90 0.63 15.42
N ARG A 58 -11.17 1.93 15.57
CA ARG A 58 -10.31 2.91 16.28
C ARG A 58 -8.90 3.02 15.73
N GLY A 59 -8.69 2.60 14.49
CA GLY A 59 -7.40 2.65 13.81
C GLY A 59 -7.35 3.76 12.76
N GLN A 60 -6.35 3.65 11.90
CA GLN A 60 -6.06 4.63 10.86
C GLN A 60 -5.92 3.96 9.49
N TYR A 61 -6.30 4.73 8.47
CA TYR A 61 -6.17 4.36 7.08
C TYR A 61 -5.07 5.19 6.41
N GLN A 62 -4.20 4.53 5.65
CA GLN A 62 -3.19 5.17 4.82
C GLN A 62 -3.22 4.61 3.40
N TYR A 63 -3.13 5.49 2.39
CA TYR A 63 -2.89 5.09 1.02
C TYR A 63 -1.42 5.27 0.65
N VAL A 64 -0.85 4.29 -0.05
CA VAL A 64 0.53 4.31 -0.54
C VAL A 64 0.50 4.17 -2.06
N ASP A 65 0.90 5.24 -2.76
CA ASP A 65 1.16 5.21 -4.20
C ASP A 65 2.48 4.47 -4.46
N VAL A 66 2.40 3.23 -4.92
CA VAL A 66 3.59 2.38 -5.14
C VAL A 66 4.53 2.92 -6.21
N ARG A 67 4.06 3.80 -7.10
CA ARG A 67 4.91 4.43 -8.13
C ARG A 67 5.88 5.43 -7.51
N ARG A 68 5.46 6.09 -6.41
CA ARG A 68 6.34 6.97 -5.63
C ARG A 68 7.34 6.19 -4.79
N LEU A 69 7.00 4.95 -4.42
CA LEU A 69 7.90 4.07 -3.69
C LEU A 69 9.03 3.53 -4.57
N ALA A 70 8.72 3.16 -5.82
CA ALA A 70 9.72 2.66 -6.78
C ALA A 70 10.72 3.73 -7.24
N GLY A 71 10.32 5.00 -7.30
CA GLY A 71 11.20 6.12 -7.66
C GLY A 71 12.25 6.51 -6.61
N GLY A 72 12.21 5.88 -5.42
CA GLY A 72 13.21 6.05 -4.36
C GLY A 72 14.24 4.93 -4.28
N ALA A 73 14.12 3.88 -5.12
CA ALA A 73 15.22 2.94 -5.34
C ALA A 73 16.21 3.67 -6.24
N ASP A 74 17.14 4.39 -5.60
CA ASP A 74 18.30 5.01 -6.22
C ASP A 74 19.05 3.94 -7.01
N THR A 75 18.73 3.85 -8.31
CA THR A 75 19.44 3.06 -9.30
C THR A 75 20.66 3.88 -9.72
N THR A 76 21.50 4.23 -8.75
CA THR A 76 22.91 4.51 -9.01
C THR A 76 23.60 3.16 -9.21
N GLY A 77 23.19 2.48 -10.28
CA GLY A 77 23.97 1.44 -10.93
C GLY A 77 24.90 2.18 -11.88
N ASP A 78 26.11 2.44 -11.40
CA ASP A 78 27.26 2.92 -12.15
C ASP A 78 27.51 1.95 -13.33
N GLU A 79 26.90 2.22 -14.48
CA GLU A 79 27.27 1.61 -15.76
C GLU A 79 28.47 2.41 -16.28
N PRO A 80 29.72 1.91 -16.17
CA PRO A 80 30.82 2.57 -16.83
C PRO A 80 30.57 2.48 -18.34
N ALA A 81 30.37 3.63 -18.96
CA ALA A 81 30.36 3.78 -20.40
C ALA A 81 31.65 3.15 -20.95
N THR A 82 31.53 1.93 -21.50
CA THR A 82 32.60 1.33 -22.28
C THR A 82 32.66 2.10 -23.59
N THR A 83 33.46 3.17 -23.61
CA THR A 83 33.89 3.82 -24.84
C THR A 83 34.86 2.85 -25.52
N LEU A 84 34.35 2.09 -26.49
CA LEU A 84 35.17 1.42 -27.48
C LEU A 84 35.87 2.51 -28.31
N ASP A 85 37.11 2.82 -27.92
CA ASP A 85 38.05 3.58 -28.72
C ASP A 85 38.56 2.68 -29.86
N GLU A 86 37.89 2.74 -31.02
CA GLU A 86 38.39 2.19 -32.26
C GLU A 86 39.34 3.22 -32.90
N ALA A 87 40.58 3.22 -32.45
CA ALA A 87 41.68 3.88 -33.12
C ALA A 87 42.93 2.99 -33.06
N THR A 88 43.27 2.35 -34.17
CA THR A 88 44.65 2.17 -34.67
C THR A 88 44.61 1.41 -36.00
N ALA A 89 44.74 2.16 -37.09
CA ALA A 89 45.44 1.70 -38.30
C ALA A 89 46.96 1.78 -38.04
N PRO A 90 47.81 1.01 -38.75
CA PRO A 90 48.08 1.32 -40.14
C PRO A 90 47.86 0.17 -41.14
#